data_AF-A0A955BIP9-F1
#
_entry.id   AF-A0A955BIP9-F1
#
_cell.length_a   1.000
_cell.length_b   1.000
_cell.length_c   1.000
_cell.angle_alpha   90.00
_cell.angle_beta   90.00
_cell.angle_gamma   90.00
#
_symmetry.space_group_name_H-M   'P 1'
#
loop_
_entity.id
_entity.type
_entity.pdbx_description
1 polymer ?
#
loop_
_entity_poly.entity_id
_entity_poly.type
_entity_poly.pdbx_seq_one_letter_code
_entity_poly.pdbx_strand_id
1 'polypeptide(L)'
;MTIDRRHFIASSALAATASALGCRNEMATSEPGTAADVVGDPNVAWDKAPCRYCGTGCGVEVGVKDNRIVAVRGDEQSPVNRG
;
A
#
# COMPACT_ATOMS: atom_id res chain seq x y z
N MET A 1 -25.65 -17.70 14.14
CA MET A 1 -24.55 -16.95 14.77
C MET A 1 -25.05 -16.37 16.08
N THR A 2 -24.79 -17.04 17.19
CA THR A 2 -25.01 -16.49 18.53
C THR A 2 -23.80 -15.64 18.89
N ILE A 3 -23.97 -14.33 18.99
CA ILE A 3 -22.90 -13.43 19.41
C ILE A 3 -22.75 -13.53 20.92
N ASP A 4 -21.61 -14.03 21.39
CA ASP A 4 -21.27 -14.05 22.81
C ASP A 4 -21.13 -12.64 23.36
N ARG A 5 -21.63 -12.41 24.58
CA ARG A 5 -21.53 -11.13 25.30
C ARG A 5 -20.11 -10.60 25.33
N ARG A 6 -19.13 -11.49 25.54
CA ARG A 6 -17.70 -11.16 25.55
C ARG A 6 -17.22 -10.68 24.19
N HIS A 7 -17.68 -11.30 23.11
CA HIS A 7 -17.32 -10.94 21.74
C HIS A 7 -17.94 -9.59 21.34
N PHE A 8 -19.17 -9.30 21.77
CA PHE A 8 -19.81 -8.00 21.58
C PHE A 8 -19.07 -6.87 22.30
N ILE A 9 -18.63 -7.11 23.54
CA ILE A 9 -17.87 -6.13 24.31
C ILE A 9 -16.48 -5.92 23.67
N ALA A 10 -15.83 -6.99 23.21
CA ALA A 10 -14.53 -6.88 22.54
C ALA A 10 -14.61 -6.08 21.23
N SER A 11 -15.63 -6.31 20.39
CA SER A 11 -15.77 -5.60 19.11
C SER A 11 -16.14 -4.13 19.29
N SER A 12 -16.99 -3.80 20.27
CA SER A 12 -17.33 -2.40 20.58
C SER A 12 -16.15 -1.62 21.17
N ALA A 13 -15.32 -2.24 22.00
CA ALA A 13 -14.10 -1.64 22.52
C ALA A 13 -13.09 -1.33 21.40
N LEU A 14 -12.88 -2.28 20.48
CA LEU A 14 -12.02 -2.09 19.30
C LEU A 14 -12.52 -0.95 18.40
N ALA A 15 -13.83 -0.85 18.17
CA ALA A 15 -14.40 0.24 17.36
C ALA A 15 -14.22 1.61 18.03
N ALA A 16 -14.39 1.69 19.35
CA ALA A 16 -14.24 2.93 20.10
C ALA A 16 -12.78 3.43 20.14
N THR A 17 -11.81 2.52 20.32
CA THR A 17 -10.38 2.91 20.31
C THR A 17 -9.90 3.31 18.91
N ALA A 18 -10.33 2.59 17.87
CA ALA A 18 -10.02 2.93 16.48
C ALA A 18 -10.50 4.34 16.11
N SER A 19 -11.74 4.69 16.49
CA SER A 19 -12.31 6.01 16.25
C SER A 19 -11.63 7.13 17.05
N ALA A 20 -11.22 6.88 18.31
CA ALA A 20 -10.51 7.85 19.14
C ALA A 20 -9.10 8.16 18.63
N LEU A 21 -8.41 7.18 18.03
CA LEU A 21 -7.07 7.34 17.46
C LEU A 21 -7.07 7.87 16.03
N GLY A 22 -8.25 8.13 15.44
CA GLY A 22 -8.38 8.51 14.02
C GLY A 22 -8.02 7.38 13.05
N CYS A 23 -7.77 6.17 13.55
CA CYS A 23 -7.62 4.97 12.75
C CYS A 23 -9.02 4.58 12.24
N ARG A 24 -9.35 5.01 11.02
CA ARG A 24 -10.55 4.51 10.34
C ARG A 24 -10.43 2.99 10.27
N ASN A 25 -11.40 2.29 10.86
CA ASN A 25 -11.55 0.85 10.72
C ASN A 25 -11.67 0.54 9.23
N GLU A 26 -10.61 -0.01 8.62
CA GLU A 26 -10.49 -0.37 7.20
C GLU A 26 -11.35 -1.60 6.84
N MET A 27 -12.44 -1.83 7.57
CA MET A 27 -13.42 -2.88 7.32
C MET A 27 -14.73 -2.25 6.89
N ALA A 28 -14.68 -1.44 5.84
CA ALA A 28 -15.82 -1.05 5.04
C ALA A 28 -15.31 -0.53 3.69
N THR A 29 -15.16 -1.48 2.76
CA THR A 29 -15.24 -1.27 1.30
C THR A 29 -14.29 -0.21 0.71
N SER A 30 -13.03 -0.60 0.56
CA SER A 30 -12.18 -0.35 -0.62
C SER A 30 -10.86 -1.05 -0.31
N GLU A 31 -10.61 -2.21 -0.91
CA GLU A 31 -9.25 -2.75 -0.97
C GLU A 31 -8.48 -1.89 -1.99
N PRO A 32 -7.57 -0.97 -1.60
CA PRO A 32 -6.40 -0.83 -2.45
C PRO A 32 -5.67 -2.16 -2.28
N GLY A 33 -5.60 -2.95 -3.35
CA GLY A 33 -4.75 -4.14 -3.36
C GLY A 33 -3.42 -3.77 -2.70
N THR A 34 -2.97 -4.58 -1.74
CA THR A 34 -1.79 -4.25 -0.96
C THR A 34 -0.66 -3.93 -1.93
N ALA A 35 0.27 -3.03 -1.58
CA ALA A 35 1.39 -2.71 -2.48
C ALA A 35 2.15 -3.98 -2.96
N ALA A 36 2.08 -5.07 -2.17
CA ALA A 36 2.56 -6.39 -2.54
C ALA A 36 1.81 -7.05 -3.72
N ASP A 37 0.48 -6.90 -3.81
CA ASP A 37 -0.32 -7.46 -4.91
C ASP A 37 -0.01 -6.80 -6.25
N VAL A 38 0.32 -5.50 -6.24
CA VAL A 38 0.65 -4.74 -7.47
C VAL A 38 2.04 -5.08 -8.00
N VAL A 39 3.02 -5.32 -7.12
CA VAL A 39 4.40 -5.63 -7.54
C VAL A 39 4.51 -7.01 -8.21
N GLY A 40 3.63 -7.96 -7.85
CA GLY A 40 3.58 -9.29 -8.44
C GLY A 40 2.65 -9.45 -9.65
N ASP A 41 1.87 -8.42 -10.01
CA ASP A 41 0.91 -8.51 -11.11
C ASP A 41 1.62 -8.44 -12.48
N PRO A 42 1.54 -9.49 -13.33
CA PRO A 42 2.19 -9.50 -14.63
C PRO A 42 1.61 -8.47 -15.63
N ASN A 43 0.45 -7.87 -15.33
CA ASN A 43 -0.17 -6.85 -16.17
C ASN A 43 0.34 -5.43 -15.88
N VAL A 44 1.25 -5.26 -14.93
CA VAL A 44 1.88 -3.96 -14.64
C VAL A 44 3.10 -3.80 -15.53
N ALA A 45 3.08 -2.78 -16.39
CA ALA A 45 4.25 -2.38 -17.16
C ALA A 45 5.19 -1.54 -16.28
N TRP A 46 6.48 -1.87 -16.28
CA TRP A 46 7.49 -1.21 -15.45
C TRP A 46 8.47 -0.42 -16.30
N ASP A 47 8.55 0.88 -16.04
CA ASP A 47 9.48 1.78 -16.74
C ASP A 47 10.41 2.48 -15.74
N LYS A 48 11.68 2.65 -16.14
CA LYS A 48 12.68 3.33 -15.32
C LYS A 48 12.50 4.84 -15.31
N ALA A 49 12.67 5.45 -14.14
CA ALA A 49 12.64 6.90 -13.97
C ALA A 49 13.65 7.36 -12.90
N PRO A 50 14.18 8.59 -13.01
CA PRO A 50 14.96 9.20 -11.94
C PRO A 50 14.05 9.68 -10.80
N CYS A 51 14.48 9.46 -9.56
CA CYS A 51 13.86 10.05 -8.38
C CYS A 51 14.10 11.57 -8.35
N ARG A 52 13.03 12.37 -8.42
CA ARG A 52 13.10 13.83 -8.53
C ARG A 52 13.06 14.58 -7.19
N TYR A 53 13.23 13.89 -6.07
CA TYR A 53 13.19 14.48 -4.74
C TYR A 53 14.51 15.20 -4.39
N CYS A 54 15.25 14.71 -3.41
CA CYS A 54 16.41 15.40 -2.81
C CYS A 54 17.64 15.59 -3.72
N GLY A 55 17.63 15.10 -4.96
CA GLY A 55 18.72 15.27 -5.92
C GLY A 55 19.87 14.26 -5.80
N THR A 56 19.80 13.29 -4.89
CA THR A 56 20.78 12.19 -4.78
C THR A 56 20.92 11.38 -6.07
N GLY A 57 19.86 11.35 -6.89
CA GLY A 57 19.87 10.63 -8.16
C GLY A 57 19.51 9.15 -8.04
N CYS A 58 18.70 8.76 -7.05
CA CYS A 58 18.19 7.39 -6.96
C CYS A 58 17.40 7.01 -8.22
N GLY A 59 17.56 5.77 -8.68
CA GLY A 59 16.78 5.18 -9.76
C GLY A 59 15.56 4.48 -9.19
N VAL A 60 14.40 4.66 -9.84
CA VAL A 60 13.15 4.00 -9.48
C VAL A 60 12.51 3.38 -10.73
N GLU A 61 11.65 2.40 -10.51
CA GLU A 61 10.77 1.83 -11.52
C GLU A 61 9.33 2.23 -11.21
N VAL A 62 8.61 2.71 -12.21
CA VAL A 62 7.22 3.15 -12.12
C VAL A 62 6.35 2.10 -12.80
N GLY A 63 5.42 1.52 -12.02
CA GLY A 63 4.45 0.55 -12.49
C GLY A 63 3.20 1.23 -13.02
N VAL A 64 2.86 1.00 -14.29
CA VAL A 64 1.68 1.54 -14.97
C VAL A 64 0.74 0.41 -15.37
N LYS A 65 -0.54 0.56 -15.04
CA LYS A 65 -1.63 -0.34 -15.44
C LYS A 65 -2.87 0.49 -15.77
N ASP A 66 -3.58 0.14 -16.83
CA ASP A 66 -4.79 0.86 -17.28
C ASP A 66 -4.58 2.38 -17.40
N ASN A 67 -3.41 2.78 -17.93
CA ASN A 67 -2.98 4.18 -18.08
C ASN A 67 -2.94 4.96 -16.75
N ARG A 68 -2.69 4.27 -15.63
CA ARG A 68 -2.53 4.84 -14.29
C ARG A 68 -1.28 4.31 -13.62
N ILE A 69 -0.64 5.16 -12.85
CA ILE A 69 0.47 4.76 -11.97
C ILE A 69 -0.13 4.01 -10.79
N VAL A 70 0.32 2.78 -10.57
CA VAL A 70 -0.20 1.89 -9.51
C VAL A 70 0.86 1.54 -8.46
N ALA A 71 2.15 1.65 -8.79
CA ALA A 71 3.25 1.41 -7.85
C ALA A 71 4.54 2.14 -8.27
N VAL A 72 5.42 2.36 -7.29
CA VAL A 72 6.81 2.82 -7.51
C VAL A 72 7.72 1.98 -6.62
N ARG A 73 8.81 1.45 -7.17
CA ARG A 73 9.83 0.68 -6.44
C ARG A 73 11.24 1.15 -6.79
N GLY A 74 12.24 0.76 -6.00
CA GLY A 74 13.63 1.03 -6.32
C GLY A 74 14.11 0.25 -7.55
N ASP A 75 14.98 0.86 -8.36
CA ASP A 75 15.67 0.14 -9.45
C ASP A 75 16.88 -0.61 -8.90
N GLU A 76 16.81 -1.94 -8.87
CA GLU A 76 17.91 -2.81 -8.41
C GLU A 76 19.21 -2.61 -9.20
N GLN A 77 19.11 -2.18 -10.47
CA GLN A 77 20.27 -1.93 -11.33
C GLN A 77 20.85 -0.53 -11.15
N SER A 78 20.20 0.34 -10.37
CA SER A 78 20.71 1.69 -10.11
C SER A 78 21.97 1.61 -9.24
N PRO A 79 23.10 2.22 -9.67
CA PRO A 79 24.33 2.20 -8.88
C PRO A 79 24.23 3.01 -7.59
N VAL A 80 23.23 3.91 -7.49
CA VAL A 80 23.07 4.85 -6.37
C VAL A 80 22.37 4.19 -5.18
N ASN A 81 21.21 3.57 -5.40
CA ASN A 81 20.37 2.99 -4.36
C ASN A 81 20.31 1.45 -4.38
N ARG A 82 20.53 0.81 -5.54
CA ARG A 82 20.49 -0.66 -5.71
C ARG A 82 19.15 -1.29 -5.28
N GLY A 83 18.05 -0.61 -5.59
CA GLY A 83 16.70 -0.93 -5.10
C GLY A 83 16.26 -0.02 -3.96
#